data_AF-A0A6A3CI56-F1
#
_entry.id   AF-A0A6A3CI56-F1
#
_cell.length_a   1.000
_cell.length_b   1.000
_cell.length_c   1.000
_cell.angle_alpha   90.00
_cell.angle_beta   90.00
_cell.angle_gamma   90.00
#
_symmetry.space_group_name_H-M   'P 1'
#
loop_
_entity.id
_entity.type
_entity.pdbx_description
1 polymer ?
#
loop_
_entity_poly.entity_id
_entity_poly.type
_entity_poly.pdbx_seq_one_letter_code
_entity_poly.pdbx_strand_id
1 'polypeptide(L)'
;MFLQLPHTPQALAQEQHRKLVELLDGSLSLLDVCGTAKDALQKTKECTQELQSILCRRRGTECLANEVRKYFTSRKAARKAICKALKNLKHMENKLASSSFSKDGETGAVISTLKQVEAVTISVLESMLTFISGPEAELKSSRWSLISKLMHQKRVMCEEAEQKTIAFLH
;
A
#
# COMPACT_ATOMS: atom_id res chain seq x y z
N MET A 1 -29.21 53.70 21.25
CA MET A 1 -29.49 52.49 20.44
C MET A 1 -28.20 52.05 19.77
N PHE A 2 -27.48 51.09 20.36
CA PHE A 2 -26.44 50.34 19.67
C PHE A 2 -26.69 48.86 19.98
N LEU A 3 -26.89 48.10 18.91
CA LEU A 3 -27.32 46.71 18.90
C LEU A 3 -26.28 45.83 19.58
N GLN A 4 -26.56 45.33 20.79
CA GLN A 4 -25.85 44.18 21.34
C GLN A 4 -26.30 42.95 20.54
N LEU A 5 -25.41 42.42 19.72
CA LEU A 5 -25.62 41.20 18.96
C LEU A 5 -25.29 39.98 19.84
N PRO A 6 -26.25 39.15 20.30
CA PRO A 6 -25.96 38.03 21.21
C PRO A 6 -25.51 36.73 20.48
N HIS A 7 -25.13 36.80 19.20
CA HIS A 7 -25.02 35.62 18.33
C HIS A 7 -23.63 34.96 18.22
N THR A 8 -22.62 35.44 18.95
CA THR A 8 -21.23 34.97 18.83
C THR A 8 -20.89 33.60 19.48
N PRO A 9 -21.47 33.18 20.61
CA PRO A 9 -21.05 31.91 21.26
C PRO A 9 -21.52 30.67 20.48
N GLN A 10 -22.74 30.72 19.92
CA GLN A 10 -23.33 29.59 19.20
C GLN A 10 -22.66 29.34 17.85
N ALA A 11 -22.29 30.42 17.14
CA ALA A 11 -21.53 30.32 15.89
C ALA A 11 -20.13 29.73 16.12
N LEU A 12 -19.45 30.12 17.21
CA LEU A 12 -18.15 29.56 17.58
C LEU A 12 -18.23 28.07 17.95
N ALA A 13 -19.24 27.68 18.74
CA ALA A 13 -19.46 26.28 19.10
C ALA A 13 -19.79 25.41 17.87
N GLN A 14 -20.59 25.94 16.93
CA GLN A 14 -20.92 25.26 15.69
C GLN A 14 -19.70 25.07 14.77
N GLU A 15 -18.82 26.08 14.70
CA GLU A 15 -17.56 25.99 13.96
C GLU A 15 -16.59 24.97 14.58
N GLN A 16 -16.49 24.93 15.92
CA GLN A 16 -15.69 23.90 16.60
C GLN A 16 -16.24 22.49 16.36
N HIS A 17 -17.55 22.31 16.43
CA HIS A 17 -18.19 21.03 16.12
C HIS A 17 -17.90 20.59 14.68
N ARG A 18 -17.98 21.51 13.71
CA ARG A 18 -17.64 21.22 12.31
C ARG A 18 -16.19 20.77 12.16
N LYS A 19 -15.24 21.46 12.80
CA LYS A 19 -13.81 21.09 12.79
C LYS A 19 -13.58 19.69 13.38
N LEU A 20 -14.31 19.33 14.44
CA LEU A 20 -14.23 18.00 15.04
C LEU A 20 -14.76 16.91 14.10
N VAL A 21 -15.89 17.18 13.42
CA VAL A 21 -16.43 16.24 12.42
C VAL A 21 -15.44 16.03 11.27
N GLU A 22 -14.87 17.11 10.73
CA GLU A 22 -13.86 17.02 9.65
C GLU A 22 -12.62 16.22 10.09
N LEU A 23 -12.20 16.36 11.35
CA LEU A 23 -11.07 15.62 11.92
C LEU A 23 -11.39 14.13 12.11
N LEU A 24 -12.62 13.80 12.52
CA LEU A 24 -13.09 12.43 12.62
C LEU A 24 -13.18 11.78 11.24
N ASP A 25 -13.66 12.50 10.22
CA ASP A 25 -13.69 12.03 8.83
C ASP A 25 -12.28 11.78 8.29
N GLY A 26 -11.32 12.65 8.61
CA GLY A 26 -9.91 12.46 8.30
C GLY A 26 -9.34 11.20 8.96
N SER A 27 -9.61 11.02 10.26
CA SER A 27 -9.18 9.86 11.03
C SER A 27 -9.77 8.54 10.50
N LEU A 28 -11.05 8.54 10.12
CA LEU A 28 -11.72 7.40 9.50
C LEU A 28 -11.08 7.06 8.14
N SER A 29 -10.79 8.08 7.33
CA SER A 29 -10.12 7.92 6.04
C SER A 29 -8.70 7.32 6.20
N LEU A 30 -7.96 7.72 7.23
CA LEU A 30 -6.66 7.12 7.57
C LEU A 30 -6.80 5.64 7.92
N LEU A 31 -7.82 5.28 8.70
CA LEU A 31 -8.09 3.89 9.08
C LEU A 31 -8.42 3.03 7.86
N ASP A 32 -9.19 3.55 6.90
CA ASP A 32 -9.50 2.86 5.64
C ASP A 32 -8.26 2.62 4.78
N VAL A 33 -7.36 3.61 4.71
CA VAL A 33 -6.06 3.50 4.04
C VAL A 33 -5.22 2.41 4.71
N CYS A 34 -5.12 2.42 6.04
CA CYS A 34 -4.41 1.39 6.81
C CYS A 34 -4.99 0.00 6.59
N GLY A 35 -6.31 -0.15 6.59
CA GLY A 35 -7.00 -1.41 6.30
C GLY A 35 -6.65 -1.94 4.91
N THR A 36 -6.80 -1.11 3.89
CA THR A 36 -6.47 -1.45 2.50
C THR A 36 -5.00 -1.87 2.35
N ALA A 37 -4.09 -1.13 2.97
CA ALA A 37 -2.66 -1.42 2.96
C ALA A 37 -2.34 -2.77 3.62
N LYS A 38 -2.89 -2.99 4.82
CA LYS A 38 -2.74 -4.24 5.58
C LYS A 38 -3.20 -5.45 4.76
N ASP A 39 -4.36 -5.38 4.14
CA ASP A 39 -4.92 -6.49 3.36
C ASP A 39 -4.05 -6.80 2.12
N ALA A 40 -3.57 -5.75 1.44
CA ALA A 40 -2.65 -5.89 0.30
C ALA A 40 -1.30 -6.53 0.68
N LEU A 41 -0.76 -6.13 1.83
CA LEU A 41 0.47 -6.70 2.41
C LEU A 41 0.28 -8.15 2.83
N GLN A 42 -0.80 -8.44 3.54
CA GLN A 42 -1.14 -9.78 4.02
C GLN A 42 -1.24 -10.77 2.85
N LYS A 43 -1.95 -10.40 1.78
CA LYS A 43 -2.04 -11.22 0.56
C LYS A 43 -0.69 -11.44 -0.11
N THR A 44 0.19 -10.44 -0.09
CA THR A 44 1.56 -10.58 -0.63
C THR A 44 2.40 -11.53 0.22
N LYS A 45 2.27 -11.47 1.55
CA LYS A 45 2.95 -12.36 2.50
C LYS A 45 2.53 -13.81 2.28
N GLU A 46 1.24 -14.09 2.16
CA GLU A 46 0.69 -15.43 1.90
C GLU A 46 1.26 -16.02 0.60
N CYS A 47 1.23 -15.26 -0.51
CA CYS A 47 1.82 -15.72 -1.77
C CYS A 47 3.34 -15.96 -1.67
N THR A 48 4.05 -15.18 -0.86
CA THR A 48 5.49 -15.36 -0.64
C THR A 48 5.77 -16.67 0.12
N GLN A 49 4.97 -16.96 1.15
CA GLN A 49 5.10 -18.19 1.94
C GLN A 49 4.75 -19.43 1.12
N GLU A 50 3.73 -19.36 0.26
CA GLU A 50 3.36 -20.43 -0.67
C GLU A 50 4.49 -20.73 -1.66
N LEU A 51 5.08 -19.67 -2.24
CA LEU A 51 6.23 -19.79 -3.13
C LEU A 51 7.44 -20.44 -2.42
N GLN A 52 7.77 -19.98 -1.21
CA GLN A 52 8.86 -20.54 -0.41
C GLN A 52 8.62 -22.02 -0.08
N SER A 53 7.41 -22.39 0.32
CA SER A 53 7.03 -23.78 0.63
C SER A 53 7.28 -24.71 -0.56
N ILE A 54 6.96 -24.25 -1.77
CA ILE A 54 7.12 -25.04 -3.00
C ILE A 54 8.59 -25.18 -3.39
N LEU A 55 9.38 -24.11 -3.23
CA LEU A 55 10.83 -24.17 -3.40
C LEU A 55 11.48 -25.18 -2.44
N CYS A 56 11.04 -25.21 -1.18
CA CYS A 56 11.56 -26.14 -0.17
C CYS A 56 11.17 -27.60 -0.42
N ARG A 57 10.01 -27.87 -1.02
CA ARG A 57 9.47 -29.23 -1.21
C ARG A 57 9.98 -29.97 -2.46
N ARG A 58 10.96 -29.42 -3.20
CA ARG A 58 11.46 -29.95 -4.49
C ARG A 58 10.33 -30.38 -5.45
N ARG A 59 9.25 -29.60 -5.52
CA ARG A 59 8.10 -29.88 -6.40
C ARG A 59 8.46 -29.55 -7.86
N GLY A 60 7.81 -30.22 -8.83
CA GLY A 60 8.11 -30.05 -10.26
C GLY A 60 8.01 -28.60 -10.75
N THR A 61 8.78 -28.27 -11.79
CA THR A 61 8.99 -26.91 -12.33
C THR A 61 7.71 -26.19 -12.78
N GLU A 62 6.70 -26.94 -13.24
CA GLU A 62 5.41 -26.37 -13.66
C GLU A 62 4.60 -25.83 -12.47
N CYS A 63 4.63 -26.53 -11.33
CA CYS A 63 4.01 -26.06 -10.09
C CYS A 63 4.69 -24.77 -9.59
N LEU A 64 6.02 -24.69 -9.69
CA LEU A 64 6.76 -23.48 -9.33
C LEU A 64 6.43 -22.30 -10.26
N ALA A 65 6.38 -22.51 -11.58
CA ALA A 65 6.10 -21.45 -12.54
C ALA A 65 4.71 -20.81 -12.35
N ASN A 66 3.69 -21.63 -12.06
CA ASN A 66 2.34 -21.13 -11.77
C ASN A 66 2.31 -20.28 -10.49
N GLU A 67 3.08 -20.65 -9.49
CA GLU A 67 3.10 -19.97 -8.18
C GLU A 67 3.91 -18.67 -8.21
N VAL A 68 5.01 -18.66 -8.97
CA VAL A 68 5.72 -17.42 -9.32
C VAL A 68 4.78 -16.44 -10.05
N ARG A 69 3.96 -16.94 -10.98
CA ARG A 69 2.95 -16.11 -11.68
C ARG A 69 1.88 -15.57 -10.74
N LYS A 70 1.35 -16.40 -9.83
CA LYS A 70 0.40 -15.97 -8.79
C LYS A 70 1.02 -14.91 -7.88
N TYR A 71 2.24 -15.12 -7.40
CA TYR A 71 2.98 -14.14 -6.60
C TYR A 71 3.11 -12.80 -7.31
N PHE A 72 3.55 -12.77 -8.57
CA PHE A 72 3.70 -11.51 -9.30
C PHE A 72 2.37 -10.81 -9.56
N THR A 73 1.30 -11.58 -9.79
CA THR A 73 -0.06 -11.04 -9.94
C THR A 73 -0.55 -10.42 -8.64
N SER A 74 -0.38 -11.12 -7.52
CA SER A 74 -0.68 -10.63 -6.16
C SER A 74 0.11 -9.37 -5.84
N ARG A 75 1.42 -9.38 -6.06
CA ARG A 75 2.31 -8.22 -5.84
C ARG A 75 1.93 -7.01 -6.69
N LYS A 76 1.51 -7.24 -7.95
CA LYS A 76 1.01 -6.18 -8.85
C LYS A 76 -0.30 -5.58 -8.31
N ALA A 77 -1.22 -6.41 -7.85
CA ALA A 77 -2.48 -5.95 -7.25
C ALA A 77 -2.22 -5.16 -5.97
N ALA A 78 -1.32 -5.64 -5.09
CA ALA A 78 -0.93 -4.94 -3.88
C ALA A 78 -0.31 -3.57 -4.18
N ARG A 79 0.61 -3.47 -5.14
CA ARG A 79 1.15 -2.18 -5.59
C ARG A 79 0.06 -1.24 -6.10
N LYS A 80 -0.90 -1.72 -6.89
CA LYS A 80 -2.02 -0.90 -7.36
C LYS A 80 -2.85 -0.35 -6.20
N ALA A 81 -3.12 -1.17 -5.19
CA ALA A 81 -3.83 -0.73 -3.98
C ALA A 81 -3.02 0.32 -3.20
N ILE A 82 -1.71 0.11 -3.04
CA ILE A 82 -0.79 1.06 -2.41
C ILE A 82 -0.76 2.39 -3.17
N CYS A 83 -0.65 2.39 -4.49
CA CYS A 83 -0.68 3.62 -5.29
C CYS A 83 -2.01 4.36 -5.14
N LYS A 84 -3.14 3.65 -4.96
CA LYS A 84 -4.44 4.27 -4.67
C LYS A 84 -4.44 4.90 -3.27
N ALA A 85 -3.92 4.19 -2.27
CA ALA A 85 -3.77 4.70 -0.91
C ALA A 85 -2.90 5.97 -0.86
N LEU A 86 -1.76 5.98 -1.55
CA LEU A 86 -0.89 7.17 -1.64
C LEU A 86 -1.61 8.37 -2.27
N LYS A 87 -2.45 8.16 -3.30
CA LYS A 87 -3.25 9.25 -3.88
C LYS A 87 -4.26 9.81 -2.88
N ASN A 88 -4.88 8.94 -2.08
CA ASN A 88 -5.82 9.35 -1.04
C ASN A 88 -5.10 10.15 0.05
N LEU A 89 -3.93 9.70 0.50
CA LEU A 89 -3.11 10.40 1.50
C LEU A 89 -2.73 11.80 1.03
N LYS A 90 -2.28 11.97 -0.22
CA LYS A 90 -2.02 13.30 -0.80
C LYS A 90 -3.25 14.21 -0.82
N HIS A 91 -4.42 13.65 -1.11
CA HIS A 91 -5.66 14.44 -1.07
C HIS A 91 -5.99 14.88 0.36
N MET A 92 -5.76 14.02 1.35
CA MET A 92 -5.94 14.34 2.77
C MET A 92 -4.94 15.40 3.25
N GLU A 93 -3.68 15.29 2.84
CA GLU A 93 -2.64 16.28 3.13
C GLU A 93 -3.04 17.66 2.62
N ASN A 94 -3.50 17.74 1.35
CA ASN A 94 -3.97 19.00 0.76
C ASN A 94 -5.17 19.58 1.51
N LYS A 95 -6.13 18.73 1.92
CA LYS A 95 -7.27 19.15 2.76
C LYS A 95 -6.79 19.70 4.11
N LEU A 96 -5.86 19.02 4.75
CA LEU A 96 -5.32 19.42 6.05
C LEU A 96 -4.57 20.75 5.95
N ALA A 97 -3.80 20.97 4.88
CA ALA A 97 -3.10 22.22 4.58
C ALA A 97 -4.07 23.39 4.32
N SER A 98 -5.24 23.13 3.74
CA SER A 98 -6.29 24.15 3.56
C SER A 98 -7.06 24.48 4.84
N SER A 99 -6.90 23.66 5.89
CA SER A 99 -7.62 23.82 7.14
C SER A 99 -6.90 24.78 8.08
N SER A 100 -7.63 25.70 8.70
CA SER A 100 -7.06 26.65 9.67
C SER A 100 -6.68 25.97 10.99
N PHE A 101 -5.52 26.35 11.54
CA PHE A 101 -5.06 26.03 12.89
C PHE A 101 -5.31 27.22 13.82
N SER A 102 -6.57 27.57 14.07
CA SER A 102 -6.93 28.62 15.02
C SER A 102 -6.86 28.09 16.47
N LYS A 103 -6.01 28.69 17.31
CA LYS A 103 -5.95 28.43 18.76
C LYS A 103 -6.85 29.40 19.53
N ASP A 104 -8.16 29.15 19.52
CA ASP A 104 -9.08 29.85 20.39
C ASP A 104 -9.60 28.87 21.46
N GLY A 105 -9.15 29.07 22.70
CA GLY A 105 -9.52 28.25 23.85
C GLY A 105 -8.87 26.86 23.91
N GLU A 106 -9.16 26.12 24.99
CA GLU A 106 -8.63 24.79 25.26
C GLU A 106 -9.02 23.77 24.17
N THR A 107 -10.28 23.76 23.75
CA THR A 107 -10.77 22.90 22.65
C THR A 107 -10.03 23.17 21.34
N GLY A 108 -9.73 24.43 21.02
CA GLY A 108 -8.95 24.80 19.83
C GLY A 108 -7.52 24.25 19.88
N ALA A 109 -6.89 24.27 21.06
CA ALA A 109 -5.56 23.68 21.24
C ALA A 109 -5.56 22.15 21.06
N VAL A 110 -6.59 21.46 21.53
CA VAL A 110 -6.78 20.01 21.30
C VAL A 110 -6.93 19.71 19.81
N ILE A 111 -7.83 20.41 19.12
CA ILE A 111 -8.05 20.25 17.66
C ILE A 111 -6.74 20.50 16.89
N SER A 112 -6.01 21.55 17.24
CA SER A 112 -4.72 21.89 16.63
C SER A 112 -3.70 20.76 16.80
N THR A 113 -3.62 20.18 18.00
CA THR A 113 -2.72 19.06 18.30
C THR A 113 -3.11 17.80 17.53
N LEU A 114 -4.40 17.47 17.47
CA LEU A 114 -4.90 16.32 16.72
C LEU A 114 -4.61 16.45 15.21
N LYS A 115 -4.76 17.64 14.64
CA LYS A 115 -4.37 17.91 13.24
C LYS A 115 -2.87 17.70 12.99
N GLN A 116 -2.01 18.05 13.95
CA GLN A 116 -0.57 17.75 13.84
C GLN A 116 -0.30 16.25 13.87
N VAL A 117 -0.99 15.51 14.75
CA VAL A 117 -0.92 14.04 14.79
C VAL A 117 -1.37 13.43 13.47
N GLU A 118 -2.45 13.94 12.88
CA GLU A 118 -2.94 13.53 11.56
C GLU A 118 -1.88 13.76 10.47
N ALA A 119 -1.25 14.94 10.43
CA ALA A 119 -0.18 15.26 9.48
C ALA A 119 1.02 14.32 9.59
N VAL A 120 1.48 14.06 10.83
CA VAL A 120 2.58 13.11 11.09
C VAL A 120 2.18 11.70 10.65
N THR A 121 0.95 11.29 10.92
CA THR A 121 0.43 9.98 10.53
C THR A 121 0.40 9.82 9.01
N ILE A 122 -0.06 10.84 8.27
CA ILE A 122 -0.03 10.86 6.81
C ILE A 122 1.40 10.65 6.31
N SER A 123 2.35 11.45 6.81
CA SER A 123 3.77 11.37 6.40
C SER A 123 4.39 9.98 6.66
N VAL A 124 4.11 9.40 7.83
CA VAL A 124 4.59 8.05 8.18
C VAL A 124 4.00 7.01 7.23
N LEU A 125 2.69 7.05 6.99
CA LEU A 125 2.02 6.11 6.09
C LEU A 125 2.53 6.26 4.66
N GLU A 126 2.72 7.48 4.15
CA GLU A 126 3.27 7.70 2.81
C GLU A 126 4.67 7.11 2.66
N SER A 127 5.55 7.34 3.64
CA SER A 127 6.91 6.78 3.66
C SER A 127 6.88 5.25 3.66
N MET A 128 6.11 4.65 4.57
CA MET A 128 5.96 3.20 4.67
C MET A 128 5.40 2.58 3.38
N LEU A 129 4.34 3.16 2.83
CA LEU A 129 3.70 2.69 1.61
C LEU A 129 4.61 2.81 0.38
N THR A 130 5.37 3.91 0.28
CA THR A 130 6.35 4.12 -0.78
C THR A 130 7.47 3.08 -0.71
N PHE A 131 7.99 2.81 0.50
CA PHE A 131 8.99 1.76 0.73
C PHE A 131 8.48 0.38 0.30
N ILE A 132 7.25 0.03 0.68
CA ILE A 132 6.62 -1.25 0.33
C ILE A 132 6.33 -1.35 -1.17
N SER A 133 5.94 -0.25 -1.81
CA SER A 133 5.73 -0.18 -3.26
C SER A 133 7.01 -0.58 -3.99
N GLY A 134 8.17 -0.05 -3.60
CA GLY A 134 9.45 -0.28 -4.29
C GLY A 134 9.47 0.35 -5.70
N PRO A 135 10.64 0.40 -6.36
CA PRO A 135 10.80 1.12 -7.62
C PRO A 135 9.90 0.58 -8.74
N GLU A 136 9.32 1.50 -9.51
CA GLU A 136 8.32 1.20 -10.56
C GLU A 136 8.96 0.65 -11.85
N ALA A 137 10.22 1.00 -12.10
CA ALA A 137 10.97 0.67 -13.30
C ALA A 137 11.42 -0.81 -13.38
N GLU A 138 11.69 -1.46 -12.25
CA GLU A 138 12.34 -2.78 -12.25
C GLU A 138 11.42 -3.95 -12.63
N LEU A 139 10.12 -3.71 -12.72
CA LEU A 139 9.14 -4.77 -12.76
C LEU A 139 8.77 -5.25 -14.17
N LYS A 140 8.86 -4.44 -15.22
CA LYS A 140 8.26 -4.85 -16.52
C LYS A 140 9.18 -5.76 -17.35
N SER A 141 10.48 -5.46 -17.44
CA SER A 141 11.42 -6.24 -18.26
C SER A 141 12.12 -7.35 -17.47
N SER A 142 12.60 -7.06 -16.26
CA SER A 142 13.41 -8.01 -15.47
C SER A 142 12.61 -9.26 -15.05
N ARG A 143 11.34 -9.09 -14.64
CA ARG A 143 10.52 -10.19 -14.10
C ARG A 143 10.14 -11.23 -15.14
N TRP A 144 9.73 -10.79 -16.33
CA TRP A 144 9.45 -11.72 -17.43
C TRP A 144 10.73 -12.34 -17.95
N SER A 145 11.86 -11.61 -17.94
CA SER A 145 13.16 -12.18 -18.28
C SER A 145 13.58 -13.29 -17.30
N LEU A 146 13.35 -13.11 -15.99
CA LEU A 146 13.64 -14.13 -14.97
C LEU A 146 12.74 -15.35 -15.10
N ILE A 147 11.43 -15.14 -15.34
CA ILE A 147 10.50 -16.24 -15.63
C ILE A 147 10.95 -17.00 -16.89
N SER A 148 11.28 -16.29 -17.97
CA SER A 148 11.72 -16.90 -19.23
C SER A 148 13.04 -17.67 -19.05
N LYS A 149 14.00 -17.14 -18.29
CA LYS A 149 15.26 -17.82 -17.96
C LYS A 149 15.01 -19.09 -17.15
N LEU A 150 14.15 -19.04 -16.14
CA LEU A 150 13.78 -20.22 -15.35
C LEU A 150 13.11 -21.30 -16.23
N MET A 151 12.30 -20.89 -17.21
CA MET A 151 11.69 -21.83 -18.17
C MET A 151 12.71 -22.36 -19.20
N HIS A 152 13.65 -21.54 -19.67
CA HIS A 152 14.65 -21.91 -20.68
C HIS A 152 15.81 -22.74 -20.13
N GLN A 153 16.21 -22.54 -18.87
CA GLN A 153 17.33 -23.28 -18.24
C GLN A 153 17.08 -24.80 -18.20
N LYS A 154 15.80 -25.25 -18.24
CA LYS A 154 15.46 -26.67 -18.32
C LYS A 154 15.27 -27.20 -19.74
N ARG A 155 14.91 -26.40 -20.75
CA ARG A 155 14.84 -26.91 -22.14
C ARG A 155 16.21 -27.48 -22.54
N VAL A 156 17.27 -26.75 -22.20
CA VAL A 156 18.66 -27.16 -22.40
C VAL A 156 19.03 -28.43 -21.60
N MET A 157 18.61 -28.56 -20.34
CA MET A 157 18.87 -29.78 -19.53
C MET A 157 18.04 -31.02 -19.94
N CYS A 158 16.84 -30.83 -20.49
CA CYS A 158 15.98 -31.93 -20.93
C CYS A 158 16.48 -32.49 -22.28
N GLU A 159 16.90 -31.61 -23.18
CA GLU A 159 17.57 -31.99 -24.43
C GLU A 159 18.91 -32.72 -24.15
N GLU A 160 19.69 -32.28 -23.15
CA GLU A 160 20.91 -32.98 -22.71
C GLU A 160 20.65 -34.38 -22.11
N ALA A 161 19.53 -34.58 -21.42
CA ALA A 161 19.15 -35.88 -20.86
C ALA A 161 18.64 -36.84 -21.95
N GLU A 162 17.91 -36.33 -22.95
CA GLU A 162 17.46 -37.12 -24.11
C GLU A 162 18.63 -37.49 -25.03
N GLN A 163 19.56 -36.58 -25.31
CA GLN A 163 20.76 -36.88 -26.10
C GLN A 163 21.70 -37.89 -25.42
N LYS A 164 21.85 -37.83 -24.09
CA LYS A 164 22.60 -38.86 -23.35
C LYS A 164 21.90 -40.21 -23.41
N THR A 165 20.57 -40.25 -23.29
CA THR A 165 19.81 -41.52 -23.34
C THR A 165 19.85 -42.16 -24.73
N ILE A 166 19.83 -41.37 -25.80
CA ILE A 166 19.95 -41.85 -27.19
C ILE A 166 21.38 -42.33 -27.49
N ALA A 167 22.41 -41.68 -26.94
CA ALA A 167 23.82 -42.09 -27.12
C ALA A 167 24.20 -43.39 -26.36
N PHE A 168 23.43 -43.81 -25.36
CA PHE A 168 23.63 -45.10 -24.67
C PHE A 168 22.90 -46.28 -25.35
N LEU A 169 22.06 -46.01 -26.36
CA LEU A 169 21.24 -47.01 -27.06
C LEU A 169 21.74 -47.31 -28.49
N HIS A 170 22.95 -46.84 -28.86
CA HIS A 170 23.57 -47.05 -30.17
C HIS A 170 25.06 -47.40 -30.02
#